data_AF-A0A7S3RXA9-F1
#
_entry.id   AF-A0A7S3RXA9-F1
#
_cell.length_a   1.000
_cell.length_b   1.000
_cell.length_c   1.000
_cell.angle_alpha   90.00
_cell.angle_beta   90.00
_cell.angle_gamma   90.00
#
_symmetry.space_group_name_H-M   'P 1'
#
loop_
_entity.id
_entity.type
_entity.pdbx_description
1 polymer ?
#
loop_
_entity_poly.entity_id
_entity_poly.type
_entity_poly.pdbx_seq_one_letter_code
_entity_poly.pdbx_strand_id
1 'polypeptide(L)'
;GESFNNQLLAVPGMTPERWQVEREVDPDLSDLGRMQATHLSRILSREIADPELIEALPIGMLAVSPQRRALQTIAQTAQRLGLRPQIWTDCFEVGGLYHSQGTTNGDHGITRSELQMRFPNFDIPDDVTEDGWYHLQRRESQVEVLARVQGTVARLRQLARQPDRPEGALVLLSHHDQLNLL
;
A
#
# COMPACT_ATOMS: atom_id res chain seq x y z
N GLY A 1 3.06 -4.93 6.33
CA GLY A 1 3.59 -5.07 7.70
C GLY A 1 2.57 -4.58 8.69
N GLU A 2 2.73 -4.94 9.95
CA GLU A 2 1.92 -4.45 11.06
C GLU A 2 1.99 -2.91 11.16
N SER A 3 0.84 -2.26 11.29
CA SER A 3 0.73 -0.82 11.55
C SER A 3 0.41 -0.55 13.03
N PHE A 4 0.52 0.70 13.46
CA PHE A 4 0.07 1.11 14.80
C PHE A 4 -1.40 0.75 15.07
N ASN A 5 -2.26 0.74 14.04
CA ASN A 5 -3.66 0.33 14.20
C ASN A 5 -3.81 -1.17 14.52
N ASN A 6 -2.93 -2.03 14.00
CA ASN A 6 -2.93 -3.46 14.34
C ASN A 6 -2.46 -3.67 15.79
N GLN A 7 -1.42 -2.93 16.21
CA GLN A 7 -0.96 -2.94 17.60
C GLN A 7 -2.04 -2.45 18.56
N LEU A 8 -2.79 -1.41 18.17
CA LEU A 8 -3.92 -0.88 18.94
C LEU A 8 -5.04 -1.92 19.10
N LEU A 9 -5.38 -2.68 18.04
CA LEU A 9 -6.36 -3.77 18.12
C LEU A 9 -5.95 -4.87 19.11
N ALA A 10 -4.65 -5.09 19.32
CA ALA A 10 -4.14 -6.12 20.22
C ALA A 10 -4.16 -5.72 21.70
N VAL A 11 -4.52 -4.47 22.03
CA VAL A 11 -4.60 -4.00 23.42
C VAL A 11 -5.71 -4.75 24.19
N PRO A 12 -5.42 -5.34 25.37
CA PRO A 12 -6.43 -6.01 26.16
C PRO A 12 -7.63 -5.11 26.49
N GLY A 13 -8.85 -5.60 26.23
CA GLY A 13 -10.09 -4.86 26.45
C GLY A 13 -10.41 -3.82 25.36
N MET A 14 -9.70 -3.83 24.23
CA MET A 14 -10.06 -3.00 23.08
C MET A 14 -11.40 -3.45 22.48
N THR A 15 -12.38 -2.54 22.41
CA THR A 15 -13.67 -2.79 21.74
C THR A 15 -13.65 -2.19 20.33
N PRO A 16 -14.52 -2.66 19.41
CA PRO A 16 -14.64 -2.08 18.07
C PRO A 16 -14.94 -0.58 18.10
N GLU A 17 -15.81 -0.12 18.98
CA GLU A 17 -16.21 1.29 19.10
C GLU A 17 -15.04 2.15 19.56
N ARG A 18 -14.31 1.67 20.58
CA ARG A 18 -13.12 2.34 21.09
C ARG A 18 -12.02 2.41 20.02
N TRP A 19 -11.76 1.29 19.35
CA TRP A 19 -10.78 1.23 18.27
C TRP A 19 -11.11 2.19 17.13
N GLN A 20 -12.38 2.29 16.73
CA GLN A 20 -12.79 3.23 15.69
C GLN A 20 -12.49 4.68 16.04
N VAL A 21 -12.54 5.06 17.32
CA VAL A 21 -12.23 6.41 17.79
C VAL A 21 -10.72 6.64 17.93
N GLU A 22 -9.98 5.63 18.40
CA GLU A 22 -8.54 5.75 18.71
C GLU A 22 -7.62 5.48 17.52
N ARG A 23 -8.09 4.81 16.47
CA ARG A 23 -7.26 4.49 15.29
C ARG A 23 -6.83 5.74 14.55
N GLU A 24 -5.64 5.67 13.96
CA GLU A 24 -5.19 6.66 12.99
C GLU A 24 -5.78 6.33 11.61
N VAL A 25 -6.01 7.34 10.77
CA VAL A 25 -6.60 7.13 9.45
C VAL A 25 -5.60 6.53 8.47
N ASP A 26 -4.36 7.03 8.46
CA ASP A 26 -3.24 6.48 7.71
C ASP A 26 -2.02 6.28 8.61
N PRO A 27 -2.02 5.21 9.45
CA PRO A 27 -0.95 4.95 10.40
C PRO A 27 0.36 4.58 9.70
N ASP A 28 1.46 4.96 10.35
CA ASP A 28 2.77 4.38 10.05
C ASP A 28 2.87 2.91 10.55
N LEU A 29 3.92 2.22 10.11
CA LEU A 29 4.30 0.91 10.63
C LEU A 29 4.64 0.98 12.13
N SER A 30 4.31 -0.08 12.86
CA SER A 30 4.84 -0.32 14.22
C SER A 30 6.32 -0.72 14.15
N ASP A 31 6.98 -0.88 15.32
CA ASP A 31 8.34 -1.42 15.37
C ASP A 31 8.41 -2.83 14.80
N LEU A 32 7.44 -3.68 15.13
CA LEU A 32 7.33 -5.02 14.56
C LEU A 32 7.10 -4.94 13.04
N GLY A 33 6.26 -4.02 12.58
CA GLY A 33 6.04 -3.76 11.16
C GLY A 33 7.31 -3.39 10.40
N ARG A 34 8.17 -2.55 11.00
CA ARG A 34 9.50 -2.20 10.44
C ARG A 34 10.43 -3.41 10.37
N MET A 35 10.42 -4.28 11.38
CA MET A 35 11.19 -5.52 11.37
C MET A 35 10.69 -6.48 10.27
N GLN A 36 9.37 -6.61 10.12
CA GLN A 36 8.76 -7.42 9.06
C GLN A 36 9.11 -6.88 7.67
N ALA A 37 9.04 -5.57 7.45
CA ALA A 37 9.44 -4.93 6.20
C ALA A 37 10.92 -5.20 5.86
N THR A 38 11.79 -5.11 6.88
CA THR A 38 13.20 -5.45 6.73
C THR A 38 13.41 -6.90 6.33
N HIS A 39 12.70 -7.83 6.96
CA HIS A 39 12.80 -9.25 6.63
C HIS A 39 12.28 -9.54 5.22
N LEU A 40 11.13 -8.98 4.85
CA LEU A 40 10.57 -9.06 3.50
C LEU A 40 11.57 -8.58 2.44
N SER A 41 12.26 -7.47 2.70
CA SER A 41 13.25 -6.92 1.76
C SER A 41 14.39 -7.89 1.46
N ARG A 42 14.82 -8.67 2.47
CA ARG A 42 15.89 -9.67 2.33
C ARG A 42 15.43 -10.92 1.59
N ILE A 43 14.17 -11.32 1.78
CA ILE A 43 13.57 -12.43 1.04
C ILE A 43 13.45 -12.05 -0.44
N LEU A 44 12.84 -10.89 -0.73
CA LEU A 44 12.61 -10.46 -2.12
C LEU A 44 13.90 -10.10 -2.86
N SER A 45 14.95 -9.65 -2.17
CA SER A 45 16.29 -9.47 -2.75
C SER A 45 17.10 -10.77 -2.87
N ARG A 46 16.53 -11.92 -2.47
CA ARG A 46 17.17 -13.24 -2.44
C ARG A 46 18.42 -13.32 -1.57
N GLU A 47 18.57 -12.41 -0.60
CA GLU A 47 19.58 -12.51 0.46
C GLU A 47 19.26 -13.65 1.44
N ILE A 48 17.96 -13.97 1.58
CA ILE A 48 17.47 -15.13 2.31
C ILE A 48 16.74 -16.01 1.31
N ALA A 49 17.10 -17.29 1.28
CA ALA A 49 16.37 -18.27 0.48
C ALA A 49 14.97 -18.49 1.10
N ASP A 50 13.95 -18.35 0.26
CA ASP A 50 12.58 -18.71 0.59
C ASP A 50 12.13 -19.80 -0.39
N PRO A 51 11.87 -21.04 0.06
CA PRO A 51 11.47 -22.15 -0.79
C PRO A 51 10.30 -21.85 -1.72
N GLU A 52 9.37 -20.99 -1.30
CA GLU A 52 8.19 -20.64 -2.11
C GLU A 52 8.51 -19.67 -3.25
N LEU A 53 9.65 -18.96 -3.16
CA LEU A 53 10.08 -17.97 -4.14
C LEU A 53 11.29 -18.40 -4.97
N ILE A 54 11.83 -19.60 -4.76
CA ILE A 54 13.01 -20.12 -5.49
C ILE A 54 12.77 -20.12 -7.00
N GLU A 55 11.56 -20.49 -7.44
CA GLU A 55 11.20 -20.55 -8.86
C GLU A 55 10.62 -19.24 -9.41
N ALA A 56 10.45 -18.20 -8.57
CA ALA A 56 9.91 -16.94 -9.03
C ALA A 56 10.85 -16.29 -10.06
N LEU A 57 10.27 -15.62 -11.06
CA LEU A 57 11.04 -14.75 -11.94
C LEU A 57 11.73 -13.65 -11.11
N PRO A 58 12.88 -13.10 -11.58
CA PRO A 58 13.43 -11.87 -11.00
C PRO A 58 12.35 -10.79 -10.93
N ILE A 59 12.36 -9.97 -9.88
CA ILE A 59 11.39 -8.87 -9.75
C ILE A 59 11.81 -7.75 -10.69
N GLY A 60 10.94 -7.41 -11.63
CA GLY A 60 11.17 -6.34 -12.61
C GLY A 60 10.42 -5.06 -12.29
N MET A 61 9.35 -5.15 -11.48
CA MET A 61 8.46 -4.03 -11.22
C MET A 61 7.87 -4.10 -9.82
N LEU A 62 7.75 -2.93 -9.18
CA LEU A 62 7.11 -2.75 -7.88
C LEU A 62 5.92 -1.79 -8.06
N ALA A 63 4.74 -2.22 -7.65
CA ALA A 63 3.54 -1.39 -7.54
C ALA A 63 3.10 -1.34 -6.07
N VAL A 64 2.67 -0.18 -5.59
CA VAL A 64 2.38 0.00 -4.16
C VAL A 64 1.21 0.94 -3.90
N SER A 65 0.41 0.60 -2.91
CA SER A 65 -0.63 1.48 -2.36
C SER A 65 -0.03 2.78 -1.80
N PRO A 66 -0.72 3.93 -1.95
CA PRO A 66 -0.25 5.21 -1.42
C PRO A 66 -0.35 5.35 0.12
N GLN A 67 -0.92 4.36 0.83
CA GLN A 67 -1.00 4.41 2.29
C GLN A 67 0.39 4.25 2.94
N ARG A 68 0.68 5.06 3.97
CA ARG A 68 2.02 5.18 4.58
C ARG A 68 2.65 3.84 4.94
N ARG A 69 1.89 2.97 5.61
CA ARG A 69 2.35 1.62 5.98
C ARG A 69 2.78 0.76 4.79
N ALA A 70 2.15 0.91 3.62
CA ALA A 70 2.53 0.17 2.42
C ALA A 70 3.81 0.76 1.81
N LEU A 71 3.88 2.08 1.66
CA LEU A 71 5.09 2.78 1.21
C LEU A 71 6.32 2.42 2.06
N GLN A 72 6.17 2.44 3.38
CA GLN A 72 7.24 2.07 4.33
C GLN A 72 7.63 0.59 4.22
N THR A 73 6.67 -0.30 3.96
CA THR A 73 6.94 -1.74 3.85
C THR A 73 7.80 -2.04 2.62
N ILE A 74 7.56 -1.37 1.48
CA ILE A 74 8.30 -1.65 0.24
C ILE A 74 9.61 -0.88 0.10
N ALA A 75 9.81 0.22 0.84
CA ALA A 75 10.92 1.15 0.64
C ALA A 75 12.31 0.47 0.65
N GLN A 76 12.56 -0.41 1.64
CA GLN A 76 13.84 -1.13 1.70
C GLN A 76 14.00 -2.15 0.57
N THR A 77 12.93 -2.84 0.19
CA THR A 77 12.94 -3.77 -0.96
C THR A 77 13.32 -3.02 -2.23
N ALA A 78 12.72 -1.86 -2.46
CA ALA A 78 13.01 -1.01 -3.61
C ALA A 78 14.48 -0.59 -3.68
N GLN A 79 15.04 -0.16 -2.54
CA GLN A 79 16.45 0.21 -2.43
C GLN A 79 17.39 -0.97 -2.76
N ARG A 80 17.11 -2.17 -2.21
CA ARG A 80 17.94 -3.37 -2.44
C ARG A 80 17.90 -3.84 -3.89
N LEU A 81 16.74 -3.76 -4.53
CA LEU A 81 16.55 -4.16 -5.91
C LEU A 81 16.99 -3.09 -6.92
N GLY A 82 17.26 -1.86 -6.47
CA GLY A 82 17.52 -0.73 -7.36
C GLY A 82 16.32 -0.33 -8.22
N LEU A 83 15.10 -0.65 -7.77
CA LEU A 83 13.85 -0.37 -8.47
C LEU A 83 13.15 0.86 -7.90
N ARG A 84 12.38 1.54 -8.73
CA ARG A 84 11.51 2.66 -8.34
C ARG A 84 10.07 2.15 -8.22
N PRO A 85 9.46 2.15 -7.01
CA PRO A 85 8.08 1.70 -6.87
C PRO A 85 7.12 2.70 -7.51
N GLN A 86 6.17 2.18 -8.28
CA GLN A 86 5.08 2.98 -8.83
C GLN A 86 3.93 3.05 -7.83
N ILE A 87 3.58 4.26 -7.41
CA ILE A 87 2.41 4.47 -6.54
C ILE A 87 1.14 4.29 -7.37
N TRP A 88 0.24 3.42 -6.91
CA TRP A 88 -1.02 3.12 -7.57
C TRP A 88 -2.17 3.56 -6.65
N THR A 89 -2.77 4.70 -6.99
CA THR A 89 -3.87 5.33 -6.25
C THR A 89 -5.19 4.56 -6.30
N ASP A 90 -5.23 3.41 -6.97
CA ASP A 90 -6.37 2.52 -7.07
C ASP A 90 -6.23 1.22 -6.26
N CYS A 91 -5.07 0.93 -5.66
CA CYS A 91 -4.83 -0.30 -4.88
C CYS A 91 -4.78 -0.07 -3.36
N PHE A 92 -5.53 0.90 -2.84
CA PHE A 92 -5.62 1.18 -1.40
C PHE A 92 -6.64 0.30 -0.66
N GLU A 93 -6.60 0.34 0.66
CA GLU A 93 -7.48 -0.41 1.56
C GLU A 93 -8.96 -0.13 1.32
N VAL A 94 -9.80 -1.17 1.41
CA VAL A 94 -11.25 -1.04 1.24
C VAL A 94 -11.82 0.00 2.21
N GLY A 95 -12.51 1.00 1.67
CA GLY A 95 -13.06 2.11 2.43
C GLY A 95 -12.19 3.37 2.41
N GLY A 96 -10.92 3.27 1.99
CA GLY A 96 -10.02 4.41 1.85
C GLY A 96 -9.72 5.11 3.17
N LEU A 97 -9.50 6.43 3.11
CA LEU A 97 -9.15 7.25 4.25
C LEU A 97 -10.39 7.96 4.80
N TYR A 98 -10.84 7.57 5.99
CA TYR A 98 -12.02 8.16 6.63
C TYR A 98 -11.90 8.18 8.15
N HIS A 99 -12.53 9.19 8.76
CA HIS A 99 -12.72 9.27 10.21
C HIS A 99 -14.03 8.57 10.62
N SER A 100 -14.05 7.94 11.79
CA SER A 100 -15.22 7.23 12.32
C SER A 100 -16.35 8.17 12.79
N GLN A 101 -16.02 9.41 13.15
CA GLN A 101 -16.92 10.36 13.84
C GLN A 101 -17.78 11.23 12.91
N GLY A 102 -17.99 10.84 11.65
CA GLY A 102 -18.88 11.58 10.74
C GLY A 102 -18.43 13.02 10.45
N THR A 103 -17.16 13.36 10.71
CA THR A 103 -16.59 14.63 10.26
C THR A 103 -16.58 14.65 8.73
N THR A 104 -17.20 15.66 8.15
CA THR A 104 -17.36 15.86 6.70
C THR A 104 -16.06 16.10 5.94
N ASN A 105 -14.92 16.01 6.61
CA ASN A 105 -13.59 16.22 6.06
C ASN A 105 -12.79 14.94 6.33
N GLY A 106 -12.85 13.97 5.42
CA GLY A 106 -11.96 12.80 5.45
C GLY A 106 -10.50 13.21 5.30
N ASP A 107 -9.59 12.29 5.63
CA ASP A 107 -8.16 12.50 5.42
C ASP A 107 -7.84 12.36 3.93
N HIS A 108 -6.91 13.19 3.46
CA HIS A 108 -6.48 13.26 2.06
C HIS A 108 -5.26 12.36 1.78
N GLY A 109 -4.63 11.85 2.84
CA GLY A 109 -3.41 11.08 2.78
C GLY A 109 -2.18 11.95 2.53
N ILE A 110 -1.07 11.27 2.26
CA ILE A 110 0.22 11.91 2.02
C ILE A 110 0.21 12.77 0.73
N THR A 111 0.76 13.97 0.81
CA THR A 111 0.89 14.91 -0.31
C THR A 111 2.05 14.55 -1.23
N ARG A 112 2.07 15.13 -2.44
CA ARG A 112 3.20 14.98 -3.37
C ARG A 112 4.52 15.45 -2.76
N SER A 113 4.56 16.64 -2.14
CA SER A 113 5.78 17.14 -1.50
C SER A 113 6.28 16.22 -0.37
N GLU A 114 5.38 15.70 0.45
CA GLU A 114 5.75 14.74 1.51
C GLU A 114 6.27 13.42 0.92
N LEU A 115 5.68 12.92 -0.17
CA LEU A 115 6.16 11.72 -0.88
C LEU A 115 7.55 11.94 -1.47
N GLN A 116 7.80 13.08 -2.12
CA GLN A 116 9.11 13.43 -2.66
C GLN A 116 10.18 13.51 -1.55
N MET A 117 9.81 14.04 -0.38
CA MET A 117 10.72 14.14 0.76
C MET A 117 11.00 12.78 1.41
N ARG A 118 9.96 11.98 1.68
CA ARG A 118 10.05 10.73 2.45
C ARG A 118 10.45 9.53 1.58
N PHE A 119 10.10 9.55 0.30
CA PHE A 119 10.25 8.44 -0.65
C PHE A 119 10.78 8.94 -2.01
N PRO A 120 11.96 9.59 -2.06
CA PRO A 120 12.48 10.27 -3.27
C PRO A 120 12.73 9.34 -4.47
N ASN A 121 12.81 8.03 -4.24
CA ASN A 121 13.01 7.01 -5.26
C ASN A 121 11.71 6.36 -5.78
N PHE A 122 10.55 6.90 -5.43
CA PHE A 122 9.25 6.40 -5.90
C PHE A 122 8.80 7.19 -7.13
N ASP A 123 8.04 6.52 -8.00
CA ASP A 123 7.37 7.16 -9.12
C ASP A 123 5.97 7.58 -8.68
N ILE A 124 5.78 8.90 -8.57
CA ILE A 124 4.58 9.53 -8.04
C ILE A 124 3.67 9.93 -9.23
N PRO A 125 2.50 9.27 -9.41
CA PRO A 125 1.60 9.56 -10.53
C PRO A 125 0.96 10.95 -10.38
N ASP A 126 0.54 11.55 -11.49
CA ASP A 126 0.07 12.95 -11.57
C ASP A 126 -1.15 13.24 -10.68
N ASP A 127 -1.97 12.23 -10.39
CA ASP A 127 -3.19 12.35 -9.56
C ASP A 127 -2.91 12.43 -8.05
N VAL A 128 -1.65 12.29 -7.63
CA VAL A 128 -1.19 12.68 -6.31
C VAL A 128 -0.77 14.15 -6.35
N THR A 129 -1.42 14.98 -5.54
CA THR A 129 -1.21 16.44 -5.55
C THR A 129 -0.77 16.94 -4.17
N GLU A 130 -0.68 18.26 -4.01
CA GLU A 130 -0.50 18.88 -2.69
C GLU A 130 -1.76 18.77 -1.82
N ASP A 131 -2.92 18.46 -2.42
CA ASP A 131 -4.16 18.15 -1.69
C ASP A 131 -4.26 16.66 -1.32
N GLY A 132 -3.17 15.88 -1.46
CA GLY A 132 -3.11 14.45 -1.18
C GLY A 132 -3.47 13.55 -2.37
N TRP A 133 -3.66 12.26 -2.08
CA TRP A 133 -3.97 11.24 -3.07
C TRP A 133 -5.42 10.73 -2.95
N TYR A 134 -6.06 10.88 -1.80
CA TYR A 134 -7.40 10.34 -1.55
C TYR A 134 -8.49 11.39 -1.77
N HIS A 135 -9.12 11.34 -2.94
CA HIS A 135 -10.05 12.38 -3.41
C HIS A 135 -11.48 12.25 -2.90
N LEU A 136 -11.88 11.09 -2.37
CA LEU A 136 -13.26 10.89 -1.91
C LEU A 136 -13.54 11.58 -0.58
N GLN A 137 -12.53 11.71 0.30
CA GLN A 137 -12.66 12.34 1.63
C GLN A 137 -13.81 11.77 2.48
N ARG A 138 -14.21 10.54 2.18
CA ARG A 138 -15.22 9.75 2.90
C ARG A 138 -14.92 8.28 2.73
N ARG A 139 -15.65 7.45 3.45
CA ARG A 139 -15.58 6.01 3.20
C ARG A 139 -16.11 5.67 1.80
N GLU A 140 -15.40 4.81 1.08
CA GLU A 140 -15.93 4.21 -0.15
C GLU A 140 -17.18 3.37 0.13
N SER A 141 -18.16 3.46 -0.77
CA SER A 141 -19.27 2.53 -0.83
C SER A 141 -18.84 1.21 -1.47
N GLN A 142 -19.61 0.15 -1.27
CA GLN A 142 -19.31 -1.16 -1.87
C GLN A 142 -19.27 -1.11 -3.41
N VAL A 143 -20.11 -0.29 -4.05
CA VAL A 143 -20.13 -0.14 -5.51
C VAL A 143 -18.84 0.52 -6.00
N GLU A 144 -18.35 1.54 -5.29
CA GLU A 144 -17.08 2.21 -5.62
C GLU A 144 -15.89 1.29 -5.44
N VAL A 145 -15.85 0.50 -4.36
CA VAL A 145 -14.82 -0.52 -4.12
C VAL A 145 -14.76 -1.49 -5.29
N LEU A 146 -15.89 -2.07 -5.70
CA LEU A 146 -15.93 -3.03 -6.81
C LEU A 146 -15.47 -2.40 -8.12
N ALA A 147 -15.91 -1.19 -8.44
CA ALA A 147 -15.49 -0.48 -9.65
C ALA A 147 -13.99 -0.20 -9.65
N ARG A 148 -13.43 0.26 -8.53
CA ARG A 148 -11.99 0.53 -8.38
C ARG A 148 -11.16 -0.75 -8.51
N VAL A 149 -11.53 -1.81 -7.81
CA VAL A 149 -10.85 -3.12 -7.89
C VAL A 149 -10.87 -3.67 -9.33
N GLN A 150 -12.00 -3.57 -10.03
CA GLN A 150 -12.09 -3.93 -11.45
C GLN A 150 -11.10 -3.13 -12.31
N GLY A 151 -10.92 -1.84 -12.01
CA GLY A 151 -9.89 -0.99 -12.62
C GLY A 151 -8.48 -1.53 -12.39
N THR A 152 -8.13 -1.87 -11.14
CA THR A 152 -6.83 -2.47 -10.82
C THR A 152 -6.60 -3.80 -11.54
N VAL A 153 -7.61 -4.68 -11.59
CA VAL A 153 -7.55 -5.96 -12.33
C VAL A 153 -7.36 -5.72 -13.84
N ALA A 154 -8.08 -4.75 -14.41
CA ALA A 154 -7.94 -4.39 -15.83
C ALA A 154 -6.52 -3.88 -16.13
N ARG A 155 -5.96 -3.03 -15.26
CA ARG A 155 -4.58 -2.52 -15.34
C ARG A 155 -3.57 -3.66 -15.30
N LEU A 156 -3.69 -4.59 -14.35
CA LEU A 156 -2.80 -5.77 -14.25
C LEU A 156 -2.87 -6.63 -15.53
N ARG A 157 -4.08 -6.89 -16.04
CA ARG A 157 -4.27 -7.65 -17.29
C ARG A 157 -3.70 -6.94 -18.51
N GLN A 158 -3.80 -5.61 -18.56
CA GLN A 158 -3.22 -4.82 -19.63
C GLN A 158 -1.69 -4.87 -19.60
N LEU A 159 -1.06 -4.66 -18.44
CA LEU A 159 0.38 -4.79 -18.26
C LEU A 159 0.87 -6.19 -18.66
N ALA A 160 0.15 -7.24 -18.29
CA ALA A 160 0.48 -8.60 -18.67
C ALA A 160 0.41 -8.85 -20.19
N ARG A 161 -0.33 -8.04 -20.96
CA ARG A 161 -0.45 -8.19 -22.42
C ARG A 161 0.48 -7.26 -23.21
N GLN A 162 1.12 -6.30 -22.54
CA GLN A 162 2.02 -5.35 -23.20
C GLN A 162 3.28 -6.07 -23.70
N PRO A 163 3.61 -5.99 -25.00
CA PRO A 163 4.82 -6.59 -25.56
C PRO A 163 6.11 -6.03 -24.95
N ASP A 164 6.07 -4.77 -24.51
CA ASP A 164 7.16 -3.97 -23.95
C ASP A 164 7.12 -3.89 -22.42
N ARG A 165 6.33 -4.75 -21.75
CA ARG A 165 6.28 -4.80 -20.29
C ARG A 165 7.68 -5.06 -19.70
N PRO A 166 8.00 -4.55 -18.51
CA PRO A 166 9.22 -4.89 -17.81
C PRO A 166 9.39 -6.42 -17.71
N GLU A 167 10.60 -6.91 -17.99
CA GLU A 167 10.91 -8.32 -17.79
C GLU A 167 10.86 -8.68 -16.30
N GLY A 168 10.36 -9.88 -15.99
CA GLY A 168 10.29 -10.38 -14.63
C GLY A 168 8.91 -10.28 -13.98
N ALA A 169 8.86 -10.53 -12.68
CA ALA A 169 7.65 -10.49 -11.88
C ALA A 169 7.31 -9.06 -11.45
N LEU A 170 6.01 -8.76 -11.42
CA LEU A 170 5.45 -7.60 -10.73
C LEU A 170 5.12 -7.99 -9.29
N VAL A 171 5.59 -7.20 -8.32
CA VAL A 171 5.14 -7.28 -6.93
C VAL A 171 4.17 -6.13 -6.67
N LEU A 172 2.93 -6.48 -6.31
CA LEU A 172 1.92 -5.52 -5.86
C LEU A 172 1.84 -5.55 -4.34
N LEU A 173 2.17 -4.44 -3.70
CA LEU A 173 1.98 -4.28 -2.26
C LEU A 173 0.71 -3.47 -1.97
N SER A 174 -0.26 -4.14 -1.35
CA SER A 174 -1.58 -3.59 -1.04
C SER A 174 -2.08 -4.13 0.32
N HIS A 175 -3.38 -4.08 0.57
CA HIS A 175 -4.03 -4.36 1.84
C HIS A 175 -4.89 -5.60 1.74
N HIS A 176 -5.14 -6.27 2.87
CA HIS A 176 -5.76 -7.59 2.91
C HIS A 176 -7.07 -7.68 2.12
N ASP A 177 -8.04 -6.79 2.41
CA ASP A 177 -9.35 -6.83 1.76
C ASP A 177 -9.29 -6.45 0.27
N GLN A 178 -8.38 -5.55 -0.11
CA GLN A 178 -8.15 -5.20 -1.51
C GLN A 178 -7.63 -6.42 -2.29
N LEU A 179 -6.63 -7.12 -1.73
CA LEU A 179 -6.01 -8.29 -2.36
C LEU A 179 -6.99 -9.47 -2.48
N ASN A 180 -7.87 -9.66 -1.49
CA ASN A 180 -8.91 -10.71 -1.55
C ASN A 180 -9.95 -10.47 -2.66
N LEU A 181 -10.06 -9.25 -3.18
CA LEU A 181 -11.00 -8.88 -4.23
C LEU A 181 -10.38 -8.89 -5.64
N LEU A 182 -9.05 -9.05 -5.77
CA LEU A 182 -8.34 -9.14 -7.06
C LEU A 182 -8.52 -10.51 -7.73
#